data_AF-A0A1B6GDW0-F1
#
_entry.id   AF-A0A1B6GDW0-F1
#
_cell.length_a   1.000
_cell.length_b   1.000
_cell.length_c   1.000
_cell.angle_alpha   90.00
_cell.angle_beta   90.00
_cell.angle_gamma   90.00
#
_symmetry.space_group_name_H-M   'P 1'
#
loop_
_entity.id
_entity.type
_entity.pdbx_description
1 polymer ?
#
loop_
_entity_poly.entity_id
_entity_poly.type
_entity_poly.pdbx_seq_one_letter_code
_entity_poly.pdbx_strand_id
1 'polypeptide(L)'
;GNFRMLVILPDEIDGLATLEAKLETVNLSYKINFMQQTTVIVALPKFKVEKTMDLNHILKSMGAETMFSEKADFSGISNVRLGVSNVIQKAFVEVNEEGTEAAAATCCEVQV
;
A
#
# COMPACT_ATOMS: atom_id res chain seq x y z
N GLY A 1 -21.94 -5.28 -1.23
CA GLY A 1 -20.53 -5.29 -0.79
C GLY A 1 -20.29 -4.12 0.15
N ASN A 2 -19.35 -4.23 1.08
CA ASN A 2 -19.14 -3.24 2.15
C ASN A 2 -17.88 -2.39 1.95
N PHE A 3 -17.38 -2.29 0.71
CA PHE A 3 -16.16 -1.56 0.37
C PHE A 3 -16.46 -0.13 -0.08
N ARG A 4 -15.56 0.79 0.23
CA ARG A 4 -15.65 2.22 -0.10
C ARG A 4 -14.27 2.74 -0.51
N MET A 5 -14.23 3.68 -1.45
CA MET A 5 -13.02 4.45 -1.78
C MET A 5 -13.04 5.77 -1.01
N LEU A 6 -11.95 6.08 -0.31
CA LEU A 6 -11.73 7.38 0.31
C LEU A 6 -10.85 8.23 -0.62
N VAL A 7 -11.39 9.34 -1.12
CA VAL A 7 -10.65 10.32 -1.91
C VAL A 7 -10.29 11.49 -0.99
N ILE A 8 -9.00 11.80 -0.89
CA ILE A 8 -8.48 12.95 -0.13
C ILE A 8 -7.90 13.92 -1.14
N LEU A 9 -8.55 15.07 -1.33
CA LEU A 9 -8.18 16.08 -2.30
C LEU A 9 -7.63 17.30 -1.56
N PRO A 10 -6.37 17.74 -1.79
CA PRO A 10 -5.90 19.02 -1.27
C PRO A 10 -6.64 20.18 -1.93
N ASP A 11 -6.88 21.25 -1.18
CA ASP A 11 -7.53 22.46 -1.72
C ASP A 11 -6.60 23.22 -2.69
N GLU A 12 -5.30 23.22 -2.39
CA GLU A 12 -4.26 23.84 -3.23
C GLU A 12 -3.77 22.87 -4.31
N ILE A 13 -3.54 23.38 -5.52
CA ILE A 13 -3.12 22.58 -6.69
C ILE A 13 -1.79 21.86 -6.45
N ASP A 14 -0.85 22.50 -5.76
CA ASP A 14 0.46 21.97 -5.36
C ASP A 14 0.48 21.48 -3.89
N GLY A 15 -0.69 21.37 -3.26
CA GLY A 15 -0.85 21.01 -1.85
C GLY A 15 -0.58 19.54 -1.52
N LEU A 16 -0.32 18.68 -2.50
CA LEU A 16 -0.21 17.23 -2.30
C LEU A 16 0.92 16.84 -1.34
N ALA A 17 2.12 17.40 -1.49
CA ALA A 17 3.25 17.09 -0.59
C ALA A 17 2.97 17.48 0.88
N THR A 18 2.28 18.61 1.08
CA THR A 18 1.87 19.06 2.41
C THR A 18 0.80 18.14 3.01
N LEU A 19 -0.12 17.66 2.17
CA LEU A 19 -1.14 16.70 2.58
C LEU A 19 -0.50 15.36 2.98
N GLU A 20 0.42 14.83 2.17
CA GLU A 20 1.14 13.58 2.44
C GLU A 20 1.89 13.63 3.78
N ALA A 21 2.63 14.69 4.06
CA ALA A 21 3.32 14.87 5.34
C ALA A 21 2.35 14.90 6.54
N LYS A 22 1.13 15.43 6.36
CA LYS A 22 0.10 15.43 7.40
C LYS A 22 -0.51 14.05 7.62
N LEU A 23 -0.47 13.16 6.64
CA LEU A 23 -1.03 11.81 6.77
C LEU A 23 -0.33 10.99 7.85
N GLU A 24 0.94 11.28 8.15
CA GLU A 24 1.70 10.60 9.21
C GLU A 24 1.12 10.83 10.61
N THR A 25 0.48 11.97 10.84
CA THR A 25 0.02 12.40 12.18
C THR A 25 -1.50 12.48 12.28
N VAL A 26 -2.22 12.49 11.17
CA VAL A 26 -3.68 12.63 11.17
C VAL A 26 -4.37 11.32 11.53
N ASN A 27 -5.35 11.40 12.43
CA ASN A 27 -6.23 10.27 12.69
C ASN A 27 -7.32 10.19 11.61
N LEU A 28 -7.07 9.44 10.54
CA LEU A 28 -8.02 9.24 9.45
C LEU A 28 -9.30 8.58 9.93
N SER A 29 -9.22 7.59 10.81
CA SER A 29 -10.40 6.89 11.36
C SER A 29 -11.34 7.85 12.08
N TYR A 30 -10.80 8.77 12.88
CA TYR A 30 -11.57 9.85 13.48
C TYR A 30 -12.24 10.68 12.40
N LYS A 31 -11.49 11.23 11.43
CA LYS A 31 -12.07 12.06 10.36
C LYS A 31 -13.18 11.36 9.58
N ILE A 32 -13.01 10.08 9.24
CA ILE A 32 -14.01 9.27 8.54
C ILE A 32 -15.30 9.15 9.38
N ASN A 33 -15.18 8.98 10.69
CA ASN A 33 -16.35 8.88 11.59
C ASN A 33 -17.15 10.19 11.71
N PHE A 34 -16.54 11.34 11.42
CA PHE A 34 -17.23 12.64 11.40
C PHE A 34 -17.70 13.06 10.01
N MET A 35 -17.44 12.26 8.97
CA MET A 35 -17.98 12.54 7.64
C MET A 35 -19.51 12.41 7.66
N GLN A 36 -20.17 13.35 7.01
CA GLN A 36 -21.61 13.35 6.84
C GLN A 36 -21.95 13.02 5.39
N GLN A 37 -23.08 12.35 5.19
CA GLN A 37 -23.61 12.16 3.85
C GLN A 37 -24.04 13.52 3.29
N THR A 38 -23.53 13.88 2.12
CA THR A 38 -23.78 15.19 1.50
C THR A 38 -23.91 15.04 0.00
N THR A 39 -24.86 15.79 -0.60
CA THR A 39 -25.01 15.86 -2.06
C THR A 39 -23.90 16.74 -2.64
N VAL A 40 -23.09 16.17 -3.54
CA VAL A 40 -21.96 16.86 -4.18
C VAL A 40 -21.92 16.53 -5.67
N ILE A 41 -21.35 17.44 -6.47
CA ILE A 41 -21.00 17.16 -7.87
C ILE A 41 -19.55 16.64 -7.86
N VAL A 42 -19.35 15.41 -8.33
CA VAL A 42 -18.03 14.76 -8.36
C VAL A 42 -17.55 14.69 -9.80
N ALA A 43 -16.34 15.21 -10.04
CA ALA A 43 -15.58 14.98 -11.26
C ALA A 43 -14.32 14.19 -10.90
N LEU A 44 -14.31 12.91 -11.23
CA LEU A 44 -13.19 12.00 -10.97
C LEU A 44 -12.69 11.44 -12.32
N PRO A 45 -11.39 11.52 -12.62
CA PRO A 45 -10.87 10.99 -13.87
C PRO A 45 -10.92 9.46 -13.88
N LYS A 46 -11.11 8.87 -15.07
CA LYS A 46 -10.76 7.46 -15.27
C LYS A 46 -9.26 7.33 -15.20
N PHE A 47 -8.76 6.34 -14.48
CA PHE A 47 -7.34 6.08 -14.43
C PHE A 47 -7.05 4.60 -14.24
N LYS A 48 -5.86 4.22 -14.68
CA LYS A 48 -5.30 2.89 -14.54
C LYS A 48 -3.87 3.02 -14.05
N VAL A 49 -3.56 2.40 -12.92
CA VAL A 49 -2.22 2.39 -12.32
C VAL A 49 -1.78 0.95 -12.14
N GLU A 50 -0.61 0.63 -12.67
CA GLU A 50 0.05 -0.66 -12.49
C GLU A 50 1.48 -0.40 -11.99
N LYS A 51 1.87 -1.08 -10.92
CA LYS A 51 3.18 -0.92 -10.30
C LYS A 51 3.71 -2.29 -9.88
N THR A 52 4.95 -2.58 -10.26
CA THR A 52 5.75 -3.67 -9.66
C THR A 52 6.79 -3.02 -8.75
N MET A 53 6.86 -3.47 -7.50
CA MET A 53 7.71 -2.94 -6.45
C MET A 53 8.62 -4.04 -5.93
N ASP A 54 9.92 -3.74 -5.90
CA ASP A 54 10.89 -4.48 -5.09
C ASP A 54 10.79 -3.93 -3.66
N LEU A 55 10.33 -4.78 -2.75
CA LEU A 55 10.13 -4.41 -1.35
C LEU A 55 11.37 -4.65 -0.49
N ASN A 56 12.46 -5.22 -1.01
CA ASN A 56 13.62 -5.57 -0.22
C ASN A 56 14.17 -4.36 0.55
N HIS A 57 14.45 -3.26 -0.16
CA HIS A 57 14.99 -2.05 0.44
C HIS A 57 13.99 -1.38 1.40
N ILE A 58 12.71 -1.39 1.04
CA ILE A 58 11.64 -0.80 1.85
C ILE A 58 11.52 -1.57 3.17
N LEU A 59 11.40 -2.89 3.12
CA LEU A 59 11.29 -3.74 4.31
C LEU A 59 12.53 -3.66 5.20
N LYS A 60 13.73 -3.62 4.61
CA LYS A 60 14.97 -3.35 5.35
C LYS A 60 14.91 -2.01 6.09
N SER A 61 14.49 -0.94 5.41
CA SER A 61 14.36 0.39 6.02
C SER A 61 13.29 0.45 7.12
N MET A 62 12.29 -0.44 7.07
CA MET A 62 11.25 -0.59 8.08
C MET A 62 11.69 -1.48 9.27
N GLY A 63 12.93 -1.97 9.28
CA GLY A 63 13.51 -2.76 10.36
C GLY A 63 13.49 -4.27 10.15
N ALA A 64 12.97 -4.76 9.02
CA ALA A 64 12.94 -6.19 8.70
C ALA A 64 14.23 -6.66 8.01
N GLU A 65 15.40 -6.18 8.42
CA GLU A 65 16.67 -6.50 7.73
C GLU A 65 17.11 -7.95 7.93
N THR A 66 16.93 -8.48 9.15
CA THR A 66 17.44 -9.81 9.54
C THR A 66 16.97 -10.93 8.61
N MET A 67 15.73 -10.87 8.10
CA MET A 67 15.15 -11.90 7.24
C MET A 67 15.88 -12.05 5.89
N PHE A 68 16.59 -11.01 5.45
CA PHE A 68 17.37 -10.99 4.21
C PHE A 68 18.85 -11.32 4.43
N SER A 69 19.23 -11.71 5.64
CA SER A 69 20.62 -11.95 6.04
C SER A 69 20.81 -13.41 6.47
N GLU A 70 22.06 -13.84 6.60
CA GLU A 70 22.37 -15.15 7.16
C GLU A 70 21.83 -15.31 8.59
N LYS A 71 21.61 -14.23 9.34
CA LYS A 71 21.08 -14.28 10.71
C LYS A 71 19.58 -14.59 10.77
N ALA A 72 18.92 -14.76 9.63
CA ALA A 72 17.52 -15.17 9.57
C ALA A 72 17.32 -16.52 10.28
N ASP A 73 16.28 -16.59 11.12
CA ASP A 73 15.87 -17.81 11.80
C ASP A 73 14.45 -18.17 11.34
N PHE A 74 14.39 -19.17 10.46
CA PHE A 74 13.15 -19.78 9.97
C PHE A 74 13.04 -21.26 10.37
N SER A 75 13.63 -21.62 11.52
CA SER A 75 13.59 -23.00 12.05
C SER A 75 12.17 -23.54 12.27
N GLY A 76 11.17 -22.66 12.44
CA GLY A 76 9.76 -23.03 12.49
C GLY A 76 9.16 -23.51 11.15
N ILE A 77 9.86 -23.30 10.03
CA ILE A 77 9.42 -23.70 8.68
C ILE A 77 10.23 -24.91 8.18
N SER A 78 11.55 -24.90 8.40
CA SER A 78 12.46 -25.93 7.90
C SER A 78 13.63 -26.15 8.85
N ASN A 79 14.16 -27.38 8.87
CA ASN A 79 15.39 -27.73 9.57
C ASN A 79 16.65 -27.26 8.83
N VAL A 80 16.52 -26.86 7.57
CA VAL A 80 17.60 -26.25 6.79
C VAL A 80 17.58 -24.75 7.04
N ARG A 81 18.77 -24.11 7.10
CA ARG A 81 18.85 -22.65 7.18
C ARG A 81 18.20 -22.05 5.94
N LEU A 82 17.30 -21.10 6.14
CA LEU A 82 16.62 -20.38 5.06
C LEU A 82 16.87 -18.89 5.23
N GLY A 83 16.78 -18.15 4.14
CA GLY A 83 16.75 -16.70 4.10
C GLY A 83 15.78 -16.21 3.03
N VAL A 84 15.26 -14.99 3.19
CA VAL A 84 14.49 -14.34 2.13
C VAL A 84 15.46 -13.68 1.17
N SER A 85 15.32 -14.01 -0.11
CA SER A 85 16.11 -13.43 -1.20
C SER A 85 15.44 -12.16 -1.71
N ASN A 86 14.15 -12.25 -2.09
CA ASN A 86 13.37 -11.15 -2.64
C ASN A 86 11.95 -11.12 -2.11
N VAL A 87 11.40 -9.92 -2.03
CA VAL A 87 9.95 -9.69 -1.85
C VAL A 87 9.50 -8.74 -2.96
N ILE A 88 8.66 -9.24 -3.86
CA ILE A 88 8.15 -8.49 -5.00
C ILE A 88 6.64 -8.34 -4.85
N GLN A 89 6.14 -7.11 -4.97
CA GLN A 89 4.71 -6.83 -4.97
C GLN A 89 4.30 -6.18 -6.29
N LYS A 90 3.36 -6.80 -6.99
CA LYS A 90 2.70 -6.21 -8.16
C LYS A 90 1.29 -5.78 -7.77
N ALA A 91 0.95 -4.52 -8.04
CA ALA A 91 -0.36 -3.95 -7.74
C ALA A 91 -0.95 -3.28 -8.99
N PHE A 92 -2.27 -3.34 -9.07
CA PHE A 92 -3.08 -2.89 -10.17
C PHE A 92 -4.35 -2.23 -9.63
N VAL A 93 -4.70 -1.05 -10.14
CA VAL A 93 -5.99 -0.41 -9.90
C VAL A 93 -6.49 0.28 -11.15
N GLU A 94 -7.76 0.07 -11.47
CA GLU A 94 -8.49 0.73 -12.54
C GLU A 94 -9.79 1.30 -11.98
N VAL A 95 -10.04 2.58 -12.27
CA VAL A 95 -11.24 3.30 -11.87
C VAL A 95 -11.94 3.80 -13.11
N ASN A 96 -13.20 3.45 -13.24
CA ASN A 96 -14.10 3.89 -14.31
C ASN A 96 -15.50 4.18 -13.72
N GLU A 97 -16.47 4.50 -14.58
CA GLU A 97 -17.83 4.86 -14.15
C GLU A 97 -18.63 3.67 -13.60
N GLU A 98 -18.27 2.44 -13.96
CA GLU A 98 -18.92 1.25 -13.43
C GLU A 98 -18.40 0.91 -12.02
N GLY A 99 -17.15 1.28 -11.71
CA GLY A 99 -16.59 1.16 -10.38
C GLY A 99 -15.07 1.10 -10.34
N THR A 100 -14.55 0.23 -9.45
CA THR A 100 -13.12 0.05 -9.23
C THR A 100 -12.75 -1.42 -9.34
N GLU A 101 -11.79 -1.72 -10.19
CA GLU A 101 -11.13 -3.02 -10.23
C GLU A 101 -9.73 -2.86 -9.63
N ALA A 102 -9.40 -3.64 -8.61
CA ALA A 102 -8.10 -3.59 -7.96
C ALA A 102 -7.59 -5.01 -7.70
N ALA A 103 -6.32 -5.24 -7.99
CA ALA A 103 -5.65 -6.51 -7.76
C ALA A 103 -4.24 -6.28 -7.24
N ALA A 104 -3.77 -7.15 -6.35
CA ALA A 104 -2.40 -7.16 -5.89
C ALA A 104 -1.92 -8.60 -5.68
N ALA A 105 -0.66 -8.85 -6.01
CA ALA A 105 0.01 -10.11 -5.76
C ALA A 105 1.39 -9.83 -5.17
N THR A 106 1.71 -10.53 -4.08
CA THR A 106 3.01 -10.43 -3.40
C THR A 106 3.68 -11.80 -3.42
N CYS A 107 4.93 -11.83 -3.85
CA CYS A 107 5.79 -13.01 -3.83
C CYS A 107 6.94 -12.79 -2.85
N CYS A 108 7.21 -13.80 -2.01
CA CYS A 108 8.36 -13.85 -1.12
C CYS A 108 9.20 -15.05 -1.54
N GLU A 109 10.38 -14.79 -2.08
CA GLU A 109 11.30 -15.81 -2.57
C GLU A 109 12.25 -16.23 -1.45
N VAL A 110 12.23 -17.52 -1.11
CA VAL A 110 13.06 -18.10 -0.07
C VAL A 110 14.22 -18.85 -0.71
N GLN A 111 15.42 -18.64 -0.17
CA GLN A 111 16.65 -19.34 -0.55
C GLN A 111 17.24 -20.09 0.64
N VAL A 112 18.06 -21.08 0.34
CA VAL A 112 18.86 -21.84 1.32
C VAL A 112 20.20 -21.17 1.53
#